data_AF-A0A7Y8F7N7-F1
#
_entry.id   AF-A0A7Y8F7N7-F1
#
_cell.length_a   1.000
_cell.length_b   1.000
_cell.length_c   1.000
_cell.angle_alpha   90.00
_cell.angle_beta   90.00
_cell.angle_gamma   90.00
#
_symmetry.space_group_name_H-M   'P 1'
#
loop_
_entity.id
_entity.type
_entity.pdbx_description
1 polymer ?
#
loop_
_entity_poly.entity_id
_entity_poly.type
_entity_poly.pdbx_seq_one_letter_code
_entity_poly.pdbx_strand_id
1 'polypeptide(L)' 'PQMFAGVTYSYFIINAVIAAELFLVFRSIWVLPLALVIHGVGVLLCLREPRIIDLWLTRIGKCPRVRNHKIWRCNSYRP' A
#
# COMPACT_ATOMS: atom_id res chain seq x y z
N PRO A 1 -13.64 6.04 4.73
CA PRO A 1 -12.24 6.50 4.49
C PRO A 1 -12.30 7.69 3.55
N GLN A 2 -11.44 8.70 3.73
CA GLN A 2 -11.33 9.76 2.73
C GLN A 2 -10.70 9.15 1.47
N MET A 3 -11.40 9.27 0.34
CA MET A 3 -10.93 8.77 -0.96
C MET A 3 -10.63 9.93 -1.89
N PHE A 4 -9.62 9.75 -2.75
CA PHE A 4 -9.22 10.71 -3.77
C PHE A 4 -8.89 9.96 -5.05
N ALA A 5 -9.48 10.36 -6.19
CA ALA A 5 -9.30 9.71 -7.49
C ALA A 5 -9.45 8.16 -7.46
N GLY A 6 -10.43 7.65 -6.71
CA GLY A 6 -10.75 6.21 -6.66
C GLY A 6 -9.90 5.35 -5.72
N VAL A 7 -8.97 5.95 -4.96
CA VAL A 7 -8.12 5.27 -3.96
C VAL A 7 -8.23 5.95 -2.59
N THR A 8 -7.73 5.32 -1.52
CA THR A 8 -7.67 5.98 -0.21
C THR A 8 -6.65 7.11 -0.19
N TYR A 9 -6.86 8.09 0.69
CA TYR A 9 -5.91 9.21 0.87
C TYR A 9 -4.49 8.70 1.16
N SER A 10 -4.33 7.70 2.03
CA SER A 10 -3.03 7.10 2.34
C SER A 10 -2.33 6.57 1.10
N TYR A 11 -3.07 5.84 0.24
CA TYR A 11 -2.52 5.28 -0.99
C TYR A 11 -2.14 6.39 -1.99
N PHE A 12 -2.96 7.42 -2.11
CA PHE A 12 -2.67 8.55 -2.98
C PHE A 12 -1.35 9.25 -2.58
N ILE A 13 -1.13 9.47 -1.29
CA ILE A 13 0.12 10.04 -0.77
C ILE A 13 1.31 9.11 -1.03
N ILE A 14 1.18 7.82 -0.77
CA ILE A 14 2.24 6.84 -1.08
C ILE A 14 2.59 6.87 -2.57
N ASN A 15 1.60 6.87 -3.45
CA ASN A 15 1.83 6.94 -4.89
C ASN A 15 2.55 8.23 -5.31
N ALA A 16 2.18 9.38 -4.72
CA ALA A 16 2.83 10.66 -4.98
C ALA A 16 4.29 10.68 -4.50
N VAL A 17 4.57 10.13 -3.31
CA VAL A 17 5.93 10.01 -2.76
C VAL A 17 6.79 9.12 -3.67
N ILE A 18 6.28 7.94 -4.05
CA ILE A 18 6.98 7.03 -4.97
C ILE A 18 7.26 7.73 -6.31
N ALA A 19 6.29 8.45 -6.88
CA ALA A 19 6.49 9.18 -8.13
C ALA A 19 7.57 10.26 -8.00
N ALA A 20 7.60 11.00 -6.88
CA ALA A 20 8.62 12.01 -6.61
C ALA A 20 10.01 11.40 -6.45
N GLU A 21 10.15 10.31 -5.68
CA GLU A 21 11.41 9.60 -5.48
C GLU A 21 11.95 9.04 -6.81
N LEU A 22 11.09 8.37 -7.59
CA LEU A 22 11.47 7.84 -8.90
C LEU A 22 11.88 8.96 -9.87
N PHE A 23 11.19 10.10 -9.84
CA PHE A 23 11.56 11.26 -10.65
C PHE A 23 12.94 11.79 -10.26
N LEU A 24 13.27 11.87 -8.97
CA LEU A 24 14.59 12.32 -8.51
C LEU A 24 15.71 11.34 -8.91
N VAL A 25 15.45 10.04 -8.85
CA VAL A 25 16.40 8.99 -9.22
C VAL A 25 16.65 8.95 -10.73
N PHE A 26 15.59 8.88 -11.54
CA PHE A 26 15.69 8.71 -12.99
C PHE A 26 15.80 10.02 -13.76
N ARG A 27 15.42 11.15 -13.14
CA ARG A 27 15.40 12.49 -13.76
C ARG A 27 14.67 12.52 -15.09
N SER A 28 13.58 11.77 -15.19
CA SER A 28 12.87 11.51 -16.44
C SER A 28 11.36 11.63 -16.26
N ILE A 29 10.70 12.29 -17.21
CA ILE A 29 9.25 12.46 -17.20
C ILE A 29 8.48 11.15 -17.44
N TRP A 30 9.17 10.12 -17.97
CA TRP A 30 8.62 8.77 -18.18
C TRP A 30 8.24 8.05 -16.89
N VAL A 31 8.57 8.62 -15.72
CA VAL A 31 8.07 8.16 -14.42
C VAL A 31 6.56 8.40 -14.25
N LEU A 32 5.98 9.40 -14.93
CA LEU A 32 4.55 9.72 -14.78
C LEU A 32 3.63 8.58 -15.26
N PRO A 33 3.81 7.97 -16.45
CA PRO A 33 3.07 6.77 -16.83
C PRO A 33 3.18 5.63 -15.82
N LEU A 34 4.36 5.41 -15.23
CA LEU A 34 4.55 4.39 -14.20
C LEU A 34 3.72 4.71 -12.94
N ALA A 35 3.73 5.96 -12.48
CA ALA A 35 2.90 6.41 -11.37
C ALA A 35 1.39 6.26 -11.65
N LEU A 36 0.96 6.46 -12.91
CA LEU A 36 -0.42 6.21 -13.32
C LEU A 36 -0.78 4.72 -13.31
N VAL A 37 0.13 3.83 -13.74
CA VAL A 37 -0.07 2.38 -13.66
C VAL A 37 -0.20 1.93 -12.21
N ILE A 38 0.71 2.41 -11.33
CA ILE A 38 0.63 2.14 -9.90
C ILE A 38 -0.70 2.66 -9.34
N HIS A 39 -1.10 3.88 -9.66
CA HIS A 39 -2.39 4.42 -9.24
C HIS A 39 -3.57 3.54 -9.70
N GLY A 40 -3.56 3.13 -10.96
CA GLY A 40 -4.58 2.27 -11.56
C GLY A 40 -4.72 0.93 -10.85
N VAL A 41 -3.61 0.29 -10.46
CA VAL A 41 -3.65 -0.93 -9.63
C VAL A 41 -4.35 -0.66 -8.30
N GLY A 42 -4.05 0.47 -7.66
CA GLY A 42 -4.74 0.90 -6.43
C GLY A 42 -6.25 1.03 -6.61
N VAL A 43 -6.68 1.65 -7.71
CA VAL A 43 -8.11 1.77 -8.05
C VAL A 43 -8.73 0.38 -8.19
N LEU A 44 -8.10 -0.53 -8.93
CA LEU A 44 -8.59 -1.90 -9.12
C LEU A 44 -8.71 -2.66 -7.79
N LEU A 45 -7.75 -2.51 -6.89
CA LEU A 45 -7.81 -3.13 -5.56
C LEU A 45 -8.97 -2.56 -4.72
N CYS A 46 -9.23 -1.26 -4.81
CA CYS A 46 -10.32 -0.60 -4.10
C CYS A 46 -11.72 -0.98 -4.61
N LEU A 47 -11.85 -1.57 -5.81
CA LEU A 47 -13.14 -2.05 -6.33
C LEU A 47 -13.74 -3.16 -5.46
N ARG A 48 -12.91 -3.98 -4.81
CA ARG A 48 -13.39 -5.07 -3.92
C ARG A 48 -13.58 -4.61 -2.49
N GLU A 49 -12.60 -3.89 -1.95
CA GLU A 49 -12.67 -3.30 -0.61
C GLU A 49 -11.94 -1.95 -0.63
N PRO A 50 -12.65 -0.83 -0.41
CA PRO A 50 -12.05 0.50 -0.51
C PRO A 50 -10.96 0.74 0.54
N ARG A 51 -10.95 0.00 1.65
CA ARG A 51 -9.93 0.14 2.72
C ARG A 51 -8.78 -0.85 2.62
N ILE A 52 -8.67 -1.62 1.54
CA ILE A 52 -7.73 -2.75 1.45
C ILE A 52 -6.29 -2.34 1.78
N ILE A 53 -5.84 -1.17 1.31
CA ILE A 53 -4.51 -0.63 1.57
C ILE A 53 -4.37 -0.18 3.03
N ASP A 54 -5.33 0.56 3.57
CA ASP A 54 -5.29 1.04 4.96
C ASP A 54 -5.28 -0.13 5.95
N LEU A 55 -6.07 -1.17 5.66
CA LEU A 55 -6.10 -2.42 6.44
C LEU A 55 -4.78 -3.18 6.34
N TRP A 56 -4.17 -3.21 5.16
CA TRP A 56 -2.84 -3.82 4.97
C TRP A 56 -1.74 -3.06 5.74
N LEU A 57 -1.73 -1.72 5.65
CA LEU A 57 -0.82 -0.87 6.42
C LEU A 57 -1.01 -1.08 7.94
N THR A 58 -2.26 -1.10 8.40
CA THR A 58 -2.59 -1.37 9.81
C THR A 58 -2.11 -2.75 10.23
N ARG A 59 -2.32 -3.77 9.40
CA ARG A 59 -1.88 -5.15 9.68
C ARG A 59 -0.36 -5.21 9.85
N ILE A 60 0.40 -4.57 8.97
CA ILE A 60 1.87 -4.58 9.08
C ILE A 60 2.34 -3.77 10.29
N GLY A 61 1.74 -2.60 10.55
CA GLY A 61 2.17 -1.71 11.62
C GLY A 61 1.76 -2.15 13.03
N LYS A 62 0.60 -2.80 13.19
CA LYS A 62 0.04 -3.16 14.51
C LYS A 62 -0.02 -4.66 14.78
N CYS A 63 -0.08 -5.48 13.73
CA CYS A 63 -0.21 -6.93 13.85
C CYS A 63 0.89 -7.67 13.08
N PRO A 64 2.19 -7.36 13.31
CA PRO A 64 3.27 -8.05 12.62
C PRO A 64 3.27 -9.54 12.99
N ARG A 65 3.68 -10.38 12.02
CA ARG A 65 3.73 -11.83 12.19
C ARG A 65 4.85 -12.22 13.15
N VAL A 66 4.53 -12.91 14.24
CA VAL A 66 5.53 -13.40 15.21
C VAL A 66 6.27 -14.66 14.71
N ARG A 67 7.46 -14.93 15.25
CA ARG A 67 8.34 -16.04 14.81
C ARG A 67 7.65 -17.41 14.84
N ASN A 68 6.82 -17.67 15.85
CA ASN A 68 6.11 -18.94 16.03
C ASN A 68 4.83 -19.06 15.18
N HIS A 69 4.47 -18.07 14.37
CA HIS A 69 3.22 -18.11 13.58
C HIS A 69 3.20 -19.28 12.59
N LYS A 70 4.35 -19.80 12.13
CA LYS A 70 4.37 -21.01 11.29
C LYS A 70 3.81 -22.24 12.02
N ILE A 71 4.02 -22.32 13.34
CA ILE A 71 3.57 -23.41 14.19
C ILE A 71 2.07 -23.23 14.47
N TRP A 72 1.70 -22.08 15.02
CA TRP A 72 0.34 -21.84 15.53
C TRP A 72 -0.66 -21.34 14.48
N ARG A 73 -0.18 -20.97 13.29
CA ARG A 73 -0.97 -20.30 12.23
C ARG A 73 -1.68 -19.01 12.68
N CYS A 74 -1.29 -18.47 13.84
CA CYS A 74 -1.72 -17.20 14.38
C CYS A 74 -0.59 -16.55 15.18
N ASN A 75 -0.78 -15.27 15.56
CA ASN A 75 0.09 -14.64 16.53
C ASN A 75 -0.23 -15.17 17.94
N SER A 76 0.60 -16.09 18.44
CA SER A 76 0.46 -16.69 19.76
C SER A 76 1.57 -16.20 20.70
N TYR A 77 1.20 -15.79 21.91
CA TYR A 77 2.13 -15.45 23.00
C TYR A 77 2.62 -16.67 23.77
N ARG A 78 2.16 -17.88 23.40
CA ARG A 78 2.68 -19.13 23.96
C ARG A 78 3.95 -19.54 23.22
N PRO A 79 5.01 -19.98 23.92
CA PRO A 79 6.21 -20.51 23.27
C PRO A 79 5.85 -21.67 22.33
#